data_AF-A0A4R5U883-F1
#
_entry.id   AF-A0A4R5U883-F1
#
_cell.length_a   1.000
_cell.length_b   1.000
_cell.length_c   1.000
_cell.angle_alpha   90.00
_cell.angle_beta   90.00
_cell.angle_gamma   90.00
#
_symmetry.space_group_name_H-M   'P 1'
#
loop_
_entity.id
_entity.type
_entity.pdbx_description
1 polymer ?
#
loop_
_entity_poly.entity_id
_entity_poly.type
_entity_poly.pdbx_seq_one_letter_code
_entity_poly.pdbx_strand_id
1 'polypeptide(L)'
;MDMQTEGTYQLVAVVGRSTRQPDLWQSEGFVHAPGDIDPVATVFAGDTFETCAVANAAGIEAARQLAMTLAPGLTSADRVAA
;
A
#
# COMPACT_ATOMS: atom_id res chain seq x y z
N MET A 1 3.06 -8.25 8.34
CA MET A 1 3.30 -7.34 7.21
C MET A 1 3.62 -8.24 6.05
N ASP A 2 2.75 -8.25 5.04
CA ASP A 2 3.02 -9.01 3.81
C ASP A 2 3.64 -8.06 2.80
N MET A 3 4.67 -8.54 2.10
CA MET A 3 5.42 -7.78 1.10
C MET A 3 5.38 -8.55 -0.21
N GLN A 4 5.01 -7.88 -1.29
CA GLN A 4 5.00 -8.42 -2.66
C GLN A 4 5.83 -7.52 -3.59
N THR A 5 6.20 -8.02 -4.76
CA THR A 5 6.94 -7.24 -5.76
C THR A 5 6.15 -7.19 -7.05
N GLU A 6 6.03 -6.01 -7.66
CA GLU A 6 5.37 -5.79 -8.94
C GLU A 6 6.27 -4.90 -9.82
N GLY A 7 6.81 -5.48 -10.89
CA GLY A 7 7.87 -4.82 -11.66
C GLY A 7 9.07 -4.47 -10.77
N THR A 8 9.43 -3.18 -10.74
CA THR A 8 10.49 -2.66 -9.85
C THR A 8 9.98 -2.31 -8.46
N TYR A 9 8.67 -2.25 -8.21
CA TYR A 9 8.15 -1.75 -6.94
C TYR A 9 7.94 -2.86 -5.91
N GLN A 10 8.18 -2.54 -4.65
CA GLN A 10 7.79 -3.34 -3.50
C GLN A 10 6.45 -2.84 -2.97
N LEU A 11 5.52 -3.76 -2.76
CA LEU A 11 4.16 -3.51 -2.29
C LEU A 11 4.04 -4.00 -0.86
N VAL A 12 3.55 -3.15 0.02
CA VAL A 12 3.36 -3.47 1.43
C VAL A 12 1.93 -3.12 1.84
N ALA A 13 1.28 -4.01 2.59
CA ALA A 13 0.03 -3.71 3.25
C ALA A 13 0.27 -3.49 4.75
N VAL A 14 -0.24 -2.37 5.27
CA VAL A 14 -0.41 -2.15 6.70
C VAL A 14 -1.88 -2.32 7.03
N VAL A 15 -2.15 -3.11 8.06
CA VAL A 15 -3.50 -3.47 8.48
C VAL A 15 -3.66 -3.10 9.94
N GLY A 16 -4.78 -2.46 10.26
CA GLY A 16 -5.12 -2.02 11.61
C GLY A 16 -6.59 -2.23 11.91
N ARG A 17 -6.95 -2.20 13.19
CA ARG A 17 -8.36 -2.11 13.59
C ARG A 17 -8.89 -0.74 13.24
N SER A 18 -10.12 -0.67 12.73
CA SER A 18 -10.76 0.62 12.49
C SER A 18 -10.98 1.36 13.80
N THR A 19 -10.59 2.63 13.85
CA THR A 19 -10.89 3.50 14.99
C THR A 19 -12.36 3.93 15.03
N ARG A 20 -13.07 3.84 13.90
CA ARG A 20 -14.52 4.16 13.79
C ARG A 20 -15.41 2.94 14.03
N GLN A 21 -14.95 1.76 13.65
CA GLN A 21 -15.68 0.50 13.77
C GLN A 21 -14.75 -0.60 14.33
N PRO A 22 -14.53 -0.66 15.66
CA PRO A 22 -13.47 -1.50 16.26
C PRO A 22 -13.52 -2.99 15.91
N ASP A 23 -14.71 -3.51 15.59
CA ASP A 23 -14.91 -4.90 15.18
C ASP A 23 -14.44 -5.18 13.73
N LEU A 24 -14.15 -4.13 12.97
CA LEU A 24 -13.69 -4.21 11.59
C LEU A 24 -12.20 -3.81 11.45
N TRP A 25 -11.65 -4.17 10.30
CA TRP A 25 -10.27 -3.94 9.90
C TRP A 25 -10.19 -2.88 8.82
N GLN A 26 -9.05 -2.19 8.74
CA GLN A 26 -8.72 -1.22 7.70
C GLN A 26 -7.35 -1.57 7.14
N SER A 27 -7.11 -1.19 5.90
CA SER A 27 -5.79 -1.36 5.30
C SER A 27 -5.39 -0.20 4.43
N GLU A 28 -4.11 0.11 4.50
CA GLU A 28 -3.39 0.98 3.60
C GLU A 28 -2.38 0.15 2.81
N GLY A 29 -2.35 0.37 1.51
CA GLY A 29 -1.35 -0.13 0.58
C GLY A 29 -0.25 0.91 0.36
N PHE A 30 0.99 0.45 0.38
CA PHE A 30 2.20 1.25 0.20
C PHE A 30 2.98 0.71 -0.98
N VAL A 31 3.46 1.62 -1.82
CA VAL A 31 4.35 1.30 -2.94
C VAL A 31 5.72 1.90 -2.63
N HIS A 32 6.76 1.08 -2.62
CA HIS A 32 8.15 1.48 -2.40
C HIS A 32 8.98 1.21 -3.64
N ALA A 33 9.86 2.15 -4.00
CA ALA A 33 10.91 1.88 -4.97
C ALA A 33 12.03 1.05 -4.32
N PRO A 34 12.83 0.30 -5.09
CA PRO A 34 13.93 -0.49 -4.55
C PRO A 34 14.92 0.38 -3.77
N GLY A 35 15.14 0.04 -2.50
CA GLY A 35 16.09 0.75 -1.64
C GLY A 35 15.52 1.99 -0.94
N ASP A 36 14.27 2.37 -1.24
CA ASP A 36 13.61 3.49 -0.58
C ASP A 36 13.01 3.05 0.77
N ILE A 37 13.29 3.85 1.80
CA ILE A 37 12.68 3.68 3.13
C ILE A 37 11.25 4.22 3.11
N ASP A 38 11.05 5.37 2.47
CA ASP A 38 9.75 6.01 2.35
C ASP A 38 8.97 5.46 1.15
N PRO A 39 7.64 5.30 1.26
CA PRO A 39 6.83 4.90 0.12
C PRO A 39 6.89 5.99 -0.96
N VAL A 40 6.85 5.59 -2.22
CA VAL A 40 6.64 6.52 -3.35
C VAL A 40 5.16 6.89 -3.49
N ALA A 41 4.25 6.03 -3.03
CA ALA A 41 2.83 6.28 -3.04
C ALA A 41 2.09 5.44 -1.99
N THR A 42 0.95 5.95 -1.50
CA THR A 42 0.10 5.28 -0.52
C THR A 42 -1.37 5.36 -0.93
N VAL A 43 -2.17 4.35 -0.56
CA VAL A 43 -3.60 4.27 -0.90
C VAL A 43 -4.38 3.52 0.17
N PHE A 44 -5.58 3.99 0.50
CA PHE A 44 -6.53 3.24 1.33
C PHE A 44 -7.23 2.17 0.50
N ALA A 45 -7.25 0.93 0.98
CA ALA A 45 -7.80 -0.22 0.26
C ALA A 45 -9.34 -0.30 0.24
N GLY A 46 -10.02 0.66 0.85
CA GLY A 46 -11.47 0.67 1.08
C GLY A 46 -11.82 1.26 2.45
N ASP A 47 -13.09 1.17 2.85
CA ASP A 47 -13.56 1.71 4.13
C ASP A 47 -13.22 0.80 5.32
N THR A 48 -13.71 -0.43 5.30
CA THR A 48 -13.52 -1.45 6.34
C THR A 48 -13.69 -2.88 5.82
N PHE A 49 -13.10 -3.85 6.53
CA PHE A 49 -13.13 -5.28 6.20
C PHE A 49 -13.46 -6.13 7.42
N GLU A 50 -14.11 -7.27 7.20
CA GLU A 50 -14.51 -8.18 8.28
C GLU A 50 -13.33 -8.91 8.92
N THR A 51 -12.25 -9.15 8.17
CA THR A 51 -11.08 -9.91 8.65
C THR A 51 -9.76 -9.24 8.30
N CYS A 52 -8.75 -9.50 9.13
CA CYS A 52 -7.38 -9.03 8.89
C CYS A 52 -6.81 -9.55 7.57
N ALA A 53 -7.11 -10.81 7.21
CA ALA A 53 -6.61 -11.43 5.98
C ALA A 53 -7.20 -10.74 4.73
N VAL A 54 -8.50 -10.43 4.74
CA VAL A 54 -9.15 -9.71 3.65
C VAL A 54 -8.60 -8.28 3.55
N ALA A 55 -8.42 -7.60 4.69
CA ALA A 55 -7.83 -6.26 4.72
C ALA A 55 -6.41 -6.25 4.13
N ASN A 56 -5.58 -7.23 4.48
CA ASN A 56 -4.21 -7.36 3.97
C ASN A 56 -4.20 -7.56 2.44
N ALA A 57 -4.99 -8.52 1.95
CA ALA A 57 -5.10 -8.77 0.51
C ALA A 57 -5.58 -7.53 -0.26
N ALA A 58 -6.56 -6.80 0.31
CA ALA A 58 -7.04 -5.55 -0.28
C ALA A 58 -5.96 -4.46 -0.30
N GLY A 59 -5.17 -4.32 0.78
CA GLY A 59 -4.02 -3.39 0.84
C GLY A 59 -2.99 -3.64 -0.25
N ILE A 60 -2.61 -4.90 -0.43
CA ILE A 60 -1.67 -5.30 -1.48
C ILE A 60 -2.25 -5.03 -2.87
N GLU A 61 -3.51 -5.37 -3.11
CA GLU A 61 -4.14 -5.18 -4.43
C GLU A 61 -4.30 -3.70 -4.76
N ALA A 62 -4.67 -2.86 -3.78
CA ALA A 62 -4.72 -1.42 -3.96
C ALA A 62 -3.33 -0.84 -4.28
N ALA A 63 -2.29 -1.28 -3.56
CA ALA A 63 -0.91 -0.89 -3.85
C ALA A 63 -0.47 -1.34 -5.25
N ARG A 64 -0.85 -2.55 -5.69
CA ARG A 64 -0.58 -3.06 -7.04
C ARG A 64 -1.21 -2.17 -8.11
N GLN A 65 -2.50 -1.86 -7.96
CA GLN A 65 -3.22 -1.01 -8.90
C GLN A 65 -2.60 0.39 -8.97
N LEU A 66 -2.17 0.94 -7.83
CA LEU A 66 -1.46 2.21 -7.79
C LEU A 66 -0.11 2.12 -8.51
N ALA A 67 0.68 1.08 -8.25
CA ALA A 67 1.99 0.88 -8.88
C ALA A 67 1.90 0.80 -10.41
N MET A 68 0.83 0.21 -10.96
CA MET A 68 0.59 0.16 -12.41
C MET A 68 0.35 1.53 -13.07
N THR A 69 0.01 2.55 -12.29
CA THR A 69 -0.19 3.93 -12.78
C THR A 69 1.08 4.79 -12.68
N LEU A 70 2.10 4.31 -11.96
CA LEU A 70 3.34 5.05 -11.76
C LEU A 70 4.28 4.90 -12.96
N ALA A 71 5.04 5.96 -13.25
CA ALA A 71 6.11 5.87 -14.22
C ALA A 71 7.19 4.89 -13.74
N PRO A 72 7.70 3.98 -14.58
CA PRO A 72 8.74 3.03 -14.17
C PRO A 72 9.96 3.76 -13.59
N GLY A 73 10.42 3.31 -12.42
CA GLY A 73 11.61 3.86 -11.77
C GLY A 73 11.39 5.16 -11.00
N LEU A 74 10.15 5.64 -10.86
CA LEU A 74 9.83 6.74 -9.95
C LEU A 74 10.30 6.40 -8.53
N THR A 75 11.06 7.31 -7.91
CA THR A 75 11.55 7.18 -6.54
C THR A 75 10.86 8.16 -5.59
N SER A 76 11.01 7.95 -4.29
CA SER A 76 10.48 8.84 -3.26
C SER A 76 11.11 10.24 -3.34
N ALA A 77 12.38 10.32 -3.76
CA ALA A 77 13.09 11.58 -3.99
C ALA A 77 12.46 12.43 -5.10
N ASP A 78 11.96 11.80 -6.16
CA ASP A 78 11.31 12.50 -7.28
C ASP A 78 10.01 13.21 -6.86
N ARG A 79 9.31 12.69 -5.85
CA ARG A 79 8.10 13.32 -5.30
C ARG A 79 8.38 14.57 -4.49
N VAL A 80 9.52 14.66 -3.83
CA VAL A 80 9.89 15.83 -2.99
C VAL A 80 10.32 17.02 -3.86
N ALA A 81 10.69 16.75 -5.12
CA ALA A 81 11.13 17.75 -6.07
C ALA A 81 9.99 18.42 -6.87
N ALA A 82 8.73 17.99 -6.70
CA ALA A 82 7.53 18.51 -7.38
C ALA A 82 6.69 19.40 -6.46
#